data_AF-A0A2N0Q777-F1
#
_entry.id   AF-A0A2N0Q777-F1
#
_cell.length_a   1.000
_cell.length_b   1.000
_cell.length_c   1.000
_cell.angle_alpha   90.00
_cell.angle_beta   90.00
_cell.angle_gamma   90.00
#
_symmetry.space_group_name_H-M   'P 1'
#
loop_
_entity.id
_entity.type
_entity.pdbx_description
1 polymer ?
#
loop_
_entity_poly.entity_id
_entity_poly.type
_entity_poly.pdbx_seq_one_letter_code
_entity_poly.pdbx_strand_id
1 'polypeptide(L)'
;MNFDKRRFGVEHTPEADATFQEVKDLAQGSDKEAQAGNLSGAMVRALLAKAPACDQQDRADEIIDLGKEFGGKKLDQFIAVAKTYRQLERNTPKAGQPSELCDKKPRNKELEGLTQAQDPTGKVEDPKEVEDP
;
A
#
# COMPACT_ATOMS: atom_id res chain seq x y z
N MET A 1 4.07 -19.18 -21.53
CA MET A 1 4.52 -18.56 -20.27
C MET A 1 3.57 -19.02 -19.17
N ASN A 2 4.08 -19.64 -18.10
CA ASN A 2 3.23 -20.11 -17.01
C ASN A 2 2.99 -18.94 -16.04
N PHE A 3 1.79 -18.35 -16.08
CA PHE A 3 1.42 -17.19 -15.25
C PHE A 3 1.06 -17.59 -13.82
N ASP A 4 0.77 -18.87 -13.58
CA ASP A 4 0.40 -19.43 -12.27
C ASP A 4 1.53 -19.30 -11.22
N LYS A 5 2.74 -18.97 -11.67
CA LYS A 5 3.91 -18.74 -10.82
C LYS A 5 4.15 -17.27 -10.47
N ARG A 6 3.34 -16.34 -10.95
CA ARG A 6 3.51 -14.89 -10.72
C ARG A 6 2.36 -14.35 -9.87
N ARG A 7 2.67 -13.44 -8.95
CA ARG A 7 1.70 -12.78 -8.08
C ARG A 7 1.45 -11.36 -8.60
N PHE A 8 0.71 -11.28 -9.71
CA PHE A 8 0.33 -10.03 -10.38
C PHE A 8 -1.17 -9.79 -10.31
N GLY A 9 -1.59 -8.53 -10.46
CA GLY A 9 -2.99 -8.12 -10.41
C GLY A 9 -3.50 -7.86 -8.98
N VAL A 10 -2.63 -7.94 -7.97
CA VAL A 10 -3.06 -7.67 -6.58
C VAL A 10 -3.37 -6.19 -6.33
N GLU A 11 -2.81 -5.32 -7.18
CA GLU A 11 -3.14 -3.91 -7.25
C GLU A 11 -4.59 -3.66 -7.67
N HIS A 12 -5.32 -4.64 -8.20
CA HIS A 12 -6.73 -4.54 -8.58
C HIS A 12 -7.62 -5.56 -7.84
N THR A 13 -7.25 -5.90 -6.61
CA THR A 13 -8.18 -6.59 -5.72
C THR A 13 -9.36 -5.65 -5.37
N PRO A 14 -10.53 -6.19 -4.99
CA PRO A 14 -11.66 -5.36 -4.56
C PRO A 14 -11.30 -4.37 -3.43
N GLU A 15 -10.44 -4.78 -2.49
CA GLU A 15 -9.98 -3.92 -1.40
C GLU A 15 -9.04 -2.81 -1.90
N ALA A 16 -8.10 -3.14 -2.80
CA ALA A 16 -7.20 -2.15 -3.38
C ALA A 16 -7.97 -1.09 -4.19
N ASP A 17 -8.84 -1.53 -5.10
CA ASP A 17 -9.65 -0.63 -5.92
C ASP A 17 -10.57 0.26 -5.07
N ALA A 18 -11.20 -0.31 -4.03
CA ALA A 18 -12.01 0.46 -3.08
C ALA A 18 -11.16 1.50 -2.32
N THR A 19 -9.95 1.13 -1.90
CA THR A 19 -9.02 2.03 -1.20
C THR A 19 -8.61 3.22 -2.09
N PHE A 20 -8.36 2.97 -3.38
CA PHE A 20 -8.03 4.04 -4.33
C PHE A 20 -9.20 4.95 -4.65
N GLN A 21 -10.41 4.37 -4.66
CA GLN A 21 -11.64 5.11 -4.88
C GLN A 21 -11.97 6.00 -3.68
N GLU A 22 -11.83 5.49 -2.46
CA GLU A 22 -12.09 6.25 -1.23
C GLU A 22 -11.24 7.53 -1.14
N VAL A 23 -9.95 7.48 -1.54
CA VAL A 23 -9.11 8.70 -1.60
C VAL A 23 -9.71 9.77 -2.52
N LYS A 24 -10.27 9.38 -3.67
CA LYS A 24 -10.93 10.31 -4.61
C LYS A 24 -12.25 10.81 -4.02
N ASP A 25 -13.04 9.92 -3.45
CA ASP A 25 -14.36 10.25 -2.89
C ASP A 25 -14.25 11.24 -1.72
N LEU A 26 -13.26 11.07 -0.85
CA LEU A 26 -13.01 12.00 0.26
C LEU A 26 -12.68 13.42 -0.21
N ALA A 27 -12.05 13.55 -1.38
CA ALA A 27 -11.71 14.82 -2.01
C ALA A 27 -12.79 15.37 -2.95
N GLN A 28 -13.86 14.61 -3.23
CA GLN A 28 -14.90 15.02 -4.15
C GLN A 28 -15.56 16.34 -3.72
N GLY A 29 -15.84 17.21 -4.68
CA GLY A 29 -16.42 18.53 -4.49
C GLY A 29 -15.47 19.57 -3.88
N SER A 30 -14.17 19.27 -3.77
CA SER A 30 -13.15 20.22 -3.29
C SER A 30 -12.23 20.69 -4.42
N ASP A 31 -11.39 21.68 -4.14
CA ASP A 31 -10.31 22.13 -5.03
C ASP A 31 -9.15 21.11 -5.14
N LYS A 32 -9.23 19.98 -4.44
CA LYS A 32 -8.20 18.92 -4.39
C LYS A 32 -8.55 17.67 -5.19
N GLU A 33 -9.67 17.65 -5.93
CA GLU A 33 -10.08 16.48 -6.73
C GLU A 33 -8.99 15.98 -7.68
N ALA A 34 -8.33 16.90 -8.40
CA ALA A 34 -7.26 16.54 -9.34
C ALA A 34 -6.03 15.95 -8.62
N GLN A 35 -5.69 16.48 -7.44
CA GLN A 35 -4.59 15.97 -6.62
C GLN A 35 -4.91 14.56 -6.11
N ALA A 36 -6.12 14.33 -5.59
CA ALA A 36 -6.57 13.02 -5.14
C ALA A 36 -6.63 12.00 -6.29
N GLY A 37 -7.09 12.40 -7.48
CA GLY A 37 -7.09 11.55 -8.67
C GLY A 37 -5.68 11.15 -9.11
N ASN A 38 -4.74 12.09 -9.13
CA ASN A 38 -3.34 11.81 -9.45
C ASN A 38 -2.68 10.90 -8.40
N LEU A 39 -2.96 11.14 -7.12
CA LEU A 39 -2.48 10.31 -6.02
C LEU A 39 -3.03 8.88 -6.11
N SER A 40 -4.33 8.73 -6.38
CA SER A 40 -4.99 7.44 -6.62
C SER A 40 -4.30 6.65 -7.74
N GLY A 41 -3.99 7.29 -8.87
CA GLY A 41 -3.21 6.64 -9.94
C GLY A 41 -1.77 6.29 -9.53
N ALA A 42 -1.14 7.09 -8.67
CA ALA A 42 0.19 6.79 -8.13
C ALA A 42 0.17 5.63 -7.12
N MET A 43 -0.90 5.50 -6.34
CA MET A 43 -1.11 4.40 -5.40
C MET A 43 -1.11 3.04 -6.12
N VAL A 44 -1.82 2.92 -7.25
CA VAL A 44 -1.82 1.71 -8.08
C VAL A 44 -0.39 1.36 -8.52
N ARG A 45 0.34 2.34 -9.06
CA ARG A 45 1.70 2.13 -9.59
C ARG A 45 2.68 1.67 -8.50
N ALA A 46 2.53 2.15 -7.27
CA ALA A 46 3.39 1.78 -6.15
C ALA A 46 3.20 0.32 -5.69
N LEU A 47 2.08 -0.32 -6.04
CA LEU A 47 1.85 -1.74 -5.76
C LEU A 47 2.42 -2.67 -6.84
N LEU A 48 2.95 -2.13 -7.95
CA LEU A 48 3.54 -2.94 -9.01
C LEU A 48 4.86 -3.57 -8.57
N ALA A 49 5.18 -4.76 -9.11
CA ALA A 49 6.36 -5.54 -8.70
C ALA A 49 7.71 -4.86 -8.96
N LYS A 50 7.74 -3.84 -9.83
CA LYS A 50 8.95 -3.06 -10.13
C LYS A 50 8.99 -1.71 -9.41
N ALA A 51 7.97 -1.37 -8.63
CA ALA A 51 7.99 -0.15 -7.85
C ALA A 51 9.12 -0.21 -6.79
N PRO A 52 9.80 0.90 -6.49
CA PRO A 52 10.72 1.00 -5.35
C PRO A 52 10.07 0.53 -4.04
N ALA A 53 10.87 -0.03 -3.13
CA ALA A 53 10.38 -0.62 -1.89
C ALA A 53 9.55 0.33 -1.02
N CYS A 54 9.94 1.62 -1.00
CA CYS A 54 9.31 2.64 -0.17
C CYS A 54 8.13 3.37 -0.83
N ASP A 55 7.85 3.15 -2.12
CA ASP A 55 6.84 3.94 -2.84
C ASP A 55 5.45 3.83 -2.19
N GLN A 56 5.05 2.63 -1.75
CA GLN A 56 3.77 2.43 -1.06
C GLN A 56 3.71 3.20 0.26
N GLN A 57 4.81 3.29 1.01
CA GLN A 57 4.84 4.10 2.23
C GLN A 57 4.75 5.59 1.90
N ASP A 58 5.49 6.03 0.88
CA ASP A 58 5.48 7.43 0.47
C ASP A 58 4.11 7.87 -0.04
N ARG A 59 3.39 6.99 -0.75
CA ARG A 59 2.00 7.24 -1.15
C ARG A 59 1.06 7.24 0.06
N ALA A 60 1.24 6.34 1.03
CA ALA A 60 0.45 6.35 2.27
C ALA A 60 0.64 7.65 3.06
N ASP A 61 1.89 8.14 3.15
CA ASP A 61 2.19 9.43 3.75
C ASP A 61 1.49 10.59 3.01
N GLU A 62 1.48 10.57 1.69
CA GLU A 62 0.81 11.61 0.88
C GLU A 62 -0.71 11.61 1.04
N ILE A 63 -1.34 10.46 1.30
CA ILE A 63 -2.78 10.38 1.63
C ILE A 63 -3.06 11.16 2.92
N ILE A 64 -2.22 11.00 3.94
CA ILE A 64 -2.35 11.74 5.21
C ILE A 64 -2.02 13.22 5.00
N ASP A 65 -0.98 13.53 4.23
CA ASP A 65 -0.60 14.92 3.93
C ASP A 65 -1.75 15.65 3.22
N LEU A 66 -2.42 15.01 2.25
CA LEU A 66 -3.65 15.52 1.64
C LEU A 66 -4.76 15.70 2.67
N GLY A 67 -4.98 14.71 3.54
CA GLY A 67 -6.00 14.79 4.60
C GLY A 67 -5.81 15.96 5.56
N LYS A 68 -4.56 16.37 5.83
CA LYS A 68 -4.26 17.55 6.66
C LYS A 68 -4.75 18.85 6.02
N GLU A 69 -4.80 18.91 4.69
CA GLU A 69 -5.34 20.08 3.97
C GLU A 69 -6.86 20.23 4.19
N PHE A 70 -7.56 19.14 4.49
CA PHE A 70 -8.99 19.17 4.84
C PHE A 70 -9.23 19.36 6.34
N GLY A 71 -8.41 18.71 7.18
CA GLY A 71 -8.55 18.73 8.63
C GLY A 71 -9.83 18.05 9.16
N GLY A 72 -10.04 18.15 10.47
CA GLY A 72 -11.22 17.62 11.16
C GLY A 72 -11.50 16.14 10.87
N LYS A 73 -12.78 15.80 10.73
CA LYS A 73 -13.21 14.40 10.48
C LYS A 73 -12.67 13.83 9.16
N LYS A 74 -12.45 14.68 8.14
CA LYS A 74 -11.88 14.23 6.86
C LYS A 74 -10.45 13.75 7.03
N LEU A 75 -9.64 14.43 7.85
CA LEU A 75 -8.28 13.97 8.16
C LEU A 75 -8.32 12.56 8.79
N ASP A 76 -9.23 12.30 9.73
CA ASP A 76 -9.36 10.97 10.35
C ASP A 76 -9.70 9.89 9.31
N GLN A 77 -10.56 10.21 8.33
CA GLN A 77 -10.89 9.31 7.22
C GLN A 77 -9.67 9.05 6.32
N PHE A 78 -8.93 10.09 5.93
CA PHE A 78 -7.70 9.94 5.15
C PHE A 78 -6.64 9.12 5.91
N ILE A 79 -6.51 9.29 7.23
CA ILE A 79 -5.62 8.46 8.06
C ILE A 79 -6.05 7.00 8.02
N ALA A 80 -7.35 6.70 8.15
CA ALA A 80 -7.85 5.34 8.07
C ALA A 80 -7.52 4.70 6.71
N VAL A 81 -7.77 5.42 5.61
CA VAL A 81 -7.46 4.96 4.25
C VAL A 81 -5.96 4.75 4.03
N ALA A 82 -5.12 5.66 4.55
CA ALA A 82 -3.66 5.53 4.46
C ALA A 82 -3.14 4.27 5.17
N LYS A 83 -3.72 3.93 6.34
CA LYS A 83 -3.37 2.70 7.06
C LYS A 83 -3.77 1.46 6.27
N THR A 84 -5.00 1.41 5.76
CA THR A 84 -5.44 0.32 4.87
C THR A 84 -4.51 0.19 3.67
N TYR A 85 -4.27 1.29 2.96
CA TYR A 85 -3.39 1.32 1.80
C TYR A 85 -1.96 0.85 2.12
N ARG A 86 -1.41 1.25 3.27
CA ARG A 86 -0.05 0.85 3.70
C ARG A 86 0.07 -0.66 3.89
N GLN A 87 -1.03 -1.33 4.20
CA GLN A 87 -1.10 -2.76 4.50
C GLN A 87 -1.53 -3.62 3.31
N LEU A 88 -1.93 -3.03 2.17
CA LEU A 88 -2.22 -3.79 0.96
C LEU A 88 -1.00 -4.59 0.49
N GLU A 89 -1.26 -5.74 -0.14
CA GLU A 89 -0.23 -6.55 -0.79
C GLU A 89 0.36 -5.79 -1.99
N ARG A 90 1.66 -5.99 -2.24
CA ARG A 90 2.33 -5.57 -3.47
C ARG A 90 2.53 -6.76 -4.38
N ASN A 91 2.44 -6.54 -5.68
CA ASN A 91 2.81 -7.55 -6.67
C ASN A 91 4.26 -8.01 -6.45
N THR A 92 4.50 -9.30 -6.65
CA THR A 92 5.87 -9.86 -6.60
C THR A 92 6.16 -10.65 -7.88
N PRO A 93 7.44 -10.71 -8.32
CA PRO A 93 7.80 -11.42 -9.55
C PRO A 93 7.47 -12.92 -9.53
N LYS A 94 7.41 -13.53 -8.34
CA LYS A 94 7.13 -14.95 -8.13
C LYS A 94 6.13 -15.12 -6.99
N ALA A 95 5.16 -16.01 -7.16
CA ALA A 95 4.28 -16.43 -6.08
C ALA A 95 5.11 -16.98 -4.90
N GLY A 96 4.72 -16.58 -3.69
CA GLY A 96 5.37 -16.89 -2.43
C GLY A 96 6.66 -16.12 -2.16
N GLN A 97 7.08 -15.23 -3.06
CA GLN A 97 8.21 -14.34 -2.81
C GLN A 97 7.78 -13.21 -1.86
N PRO A 98 8.54 -12.92 -0.79
CA PRO A 98 8.27 -11.77 0.05
C PRO A 98 8.47 -10.45 -0.72
N SER A 99 7.61 -9.48 -0.44
CA SER A 99 7.74 -8.10 -0.89
C SER A 99 8.81 -7.39 -0.07
N GLU A 100 9.72 -6.69 -0.76
CA GLU A 100 10.75 -5.88 -0.10
C GLU A 100 10.14 -4.80 0.78
N LEU A 101 10.50 -4.82 2.07
CA LEU A 101 10.04 -3.85 3.05
C LEU A 101 10.77 -2.52 2.87
N CYS A 102 10.08 -1.43 3.18
CA CYS A 102 10.69 -0.11 3.25
C CYS A 102 11.51 0.04 4.55
N ASP A 103 12.74 0.53 4.43
CA ASP A 103 13.66 0.80 5.53
C ASP A 103 13.61 2.25 6.03
N LYS A 104 12.91 3.11 5.30
CA LYS A 104 12.68 4.51 5.65
C LYS A 104 11.59 4.64 6.71
N LYS A 105 11.77 5.56 7.66
CA LYS A 105 10.72 5.95 8.62
C LYS A 105 9.58 6.72 7.91
N PRO A 106 8.30 6.45 8.22
CA PRO A 106 7.20 7.24 7.65
C PRO A 106 7.27 8.71 8.10
N ARG A 107 6.82 9.62 7.23
CA ARG A 107 6.72 11.06 7.57
C ARG A 107 5.61 11.31 8.58
N ASN A 108 4.54 10.52 8.52
CA ASN A 108 3.38 10.57 9.39
C ASN A 108 3.45 9.48 10.45
N LYS A 109 3.42 9.90 11.73
CA LYS A 109 3.53 9.00 12.89
C LYS A 109 2.40 7.96 12.94
N GLU A 110 1.27 8.25 12.33
CA GLU A 110 0.11 7.37 12.24
C GLU A 110 0.40 6.07 11.49
N LEU A 111 1.47 6.05 10.68
CA LEU A 111 1.93 4.87 9.94
C LEU A 111 3.08 4.13 10.63
N GLU A 112 3.58 4.60 11.78
CA GLU A 112 4.67 3.93 12.49
C GLU A 112 4.27 2.49 12.85
N GLY A 113 5.18 1.54 12.57
CA GLY A 113 4.97 0.12 12.81
C GLY A 113 4.12 -0.59 11.74
N LEU A 114 3.58 0.12 10.74
CA LEU A 114 2.83 -0.50 9.65
C LEU A 114 3.73 -0.86 8.46
N THR A 115 3.64 -2.10 8.04
CA THR A 115 4.28 -2.64 6.82
C THR A 115 3.22 -3.19 5.87
N GLN A 116 3.58 -3.33 4.61
CA GLN A 116 2.71 -3.98 3.64
C GLN A 116 2.49 -5.46 3.95
N ALA A 117 1.34 -5.99 3.57
CA ALA A 117 1.10 -7.42 3.59
C ALA A 117 2.08 -8.14 2.65
N GLN A 118 2.47 -9.34 3.07
CA GLN A 118 3.30 -10.25 2.27
C GLN A 118 2.41 -11.18 1.45
N ASP A 119 2.99 -11.77 0.39
CA ASP A 119 2.29 -12.77 -0.41
C ASP A 119 1.82 -13.93 0.49
N PRO A 120 0.51 -14.19 0.58
CA PRO A 120 -0.04 -15.20 1.50
C PRO A 120 0.32 -16.64 1.08
N THR A 121 0.83 -16.84 -0.13
CA THR A 121 1.32 -18.14 -0.60
C THR A 121 2.79 -18.41 -0.23
N GLY A 122 3.46 -17.43 0.39
CA GLY A 122 4.79 -17.61 0.94
C GLY A 122 4.77 -18.59 2.11
N LYS A 123 5.77 -19.47 2.18
CA LYS A 123 5.98 -20.24 3.41
C LYS A 123 6.49 -19.27 4.46
N VAL A 124 5.81 -19.18 5.61
CA VAL A 124 6.45 -18.66 6.82
C VAL A 124 7.57 -19.65 7.11
N GLU A 125 8.83 -19.26 6.98
CA GLU A 125 9.90 -20.10 7.50
C GLU A 125 9.68 -20.16 9.02
N ASP A 126 9.19 -21.31 9.49
CA ASP A 126 9.15 -21.60 10.92
C ASP A 126 10.59 -21.45 11.44
N PRO A 127 10.85 -20.64 12.49
CA PRO A 127 12.19 -20.47 13.06
C PRO A 127 12.84 -21.75 13.62
N LYS A 128 12.23 -22.93 13.41
CA LYS A 128 12.64 -24.22 13.95
C LYS A 128 13.31 -25.15 12.93
N GLU A 129 13.47 -24.75 11.67
CA GLU A 129 14.15 -25.57 10.65
C GLU A 129 15.62 -25.14 10.43
N VAL A 130 16.27 -24.64 11.49
CA VAL A 130 17.72 -24.38 11.54
C VAL A 130 18.35 -25.05 12.76
N GLU A 131 18.02 -26.33 13.01
CA GLU A 131 18.84 -27.21 13.85
C GLU A 131 18.75 -28.63 13.28
N ASP A 132 19.77 -29.06 12.54
CA ASP A 132 20.81 -29.94 13.09
C ASP A 132 21.95 -30.18 12.06
N PRO A 133 23.20 -30.37 12.53
CA PRO A 133 24.44 -30.38 11.74
C PRO A 133 24.71 -31.63 10.89
#